data_AF-A0A422QXN0-F1
#
_entry.id   AF-A0A422QXN0-F1
#
_cell.length_a   1.000
_cell.length_b   1.000
_cell.length_c   1.000
_cell.angle_alpha   90.00
_cell.angle_beta   90.00
_cell.angle_gamma   90.00
#
_symmetry.space_group_name_H-M   'P 1'
#
loop_
_entity.id
_entity.type
_entity.pdbx_description
1 polymer ?
#
loop_
_entity_poly.entity_id
_entity_poly.type
_entity_poly.pdbx_seq_one_letter_code
_entity_poly.pdbx_strand_id
1 'polypeptide(L)'
;MKRLSDHPPNPYLVLASAIILPGTGQVLNRQPFRGLLFLFFMFLLGGYTLKTAAPDVSLLGKFAGGVFVYAMAIFDAYRHARIRHAVWRYRNG
;
A
#
# COMPACT_ATOMS: atom_id res chain seq x y z
N MET A 1 -24.74 3.69 -15.71
CA MET A 1 -24.15 2.90 -14.62
C MET A 1 -23.22 1.84 -15.23
N LYS A 2 -21.92 2.15 -15.40
CA LYS A 2 -21.00 1.33 -16.22
C LYS A 2 -20.53 0.12 -15.42
N ARG A 3 -21.00 -1.08 -15.79
CA ARG A 3 -20.42 -2.36 -15.33
C ARG A 3 -19.02 -2.48 -15.94
N LEU A 4 -18.02 -1.94 -15.25
CA LEU A 4 -16.62 -2.25 -15.54
C LEU A 4 -16.40 -3.70 -15.12
N SER A 5 -16.34 -4.59 -16.10
CA SER A 5 -15.88 -5.99 -16.04
C SER A 5 -15.53 -6.47 -14.62
N ASP A 6 -16.32 -7.40 -14.10
CA ASP A 6 -16.24 -7.98 -12.75
C ASP A 6 -14.92 -8.72 -12.43
N HIS A 7 -13.88 -8.56 -13.26
CA HIS A 7 -12.57 -9.17 -13.04
C HIS A 7 -11.72 -8.30 -12.09
N PRO A 8 -11.35 -8.80 -10.90
CA PRO A 8 -10.45 -8.08 -10.01
C PRO A 8 -9.06 -7.94 -10.64
N PRO A 9 -8.31 -6.86 -10.35
CA PRO A 9 -6.96 -6.70 -10.87
C PRO A 9 -6.06 -7.86 -10.45
N ASN A 10 -5.10 -8.22 -11.30
CA ASN A 10 -4.12 -9.27 -10.97
C ASN A 10 -3.37 -8.86 -9.70
N PRO A 11 -3.41 -9.67 -8.62
CA PRO A 11 -2.79 -9.31 -7.36
C PRO A 11 -1.28 -9.05 -7.42
N TYR A 12 -0.57 -9.70 -8.35
CA TYR A 12 0.87 -9.48 -8.53
C TYR A 12 1.17 -8.12 -9.19
N LEU A 13 0.28 -7.62 -10.06
CA LEU A 13 0.39 -6.27 -10.60
C LEU A 13 0.14 -5.21 -9.52
N VAL A 14 -0.83 -5.46 -8.64
CA VAL A 14 -1.09 -4.59 -7.48
C VAL A 14 0.09 -4.57 -6.51
N LEU A 15 0.72 -5.73 -6.28
CA LEU A 15 1.94 -5.81 -5.47
C LEU A 15 3.10 -5.04 -6.10
N ALA A 16 3.36 -5.27 -7.39
CA ALA A 16 4.43 -4.60 -8.12
C ALA A 16 4.26 -3.08 -8.10
N SER A 17 3.04 -2.57 -8.32
CA SER A 17 2.79 -1.13 -8.25
C SER A 17 3.03 -0.59 -6.84
N ALA A 18 2.54 -1.29 -5.81
CA ALA A 18 2.67 -0.86 -4.42
C ALA A 18 4.13 -0.82 -3.95
N ILE A 19 5.01 -1.69 -4.47
CA ILE A 19 6.46 -1.70 -4.18
C ILE A 19 7.19 -0.54 -4.88
N ILE A 20 6.73 -0.13 -6.07
CA ILE A 20 7.37 0.94 -6.84
C ILE A 20 7.00 2.32 -6.26
N LEU A 21 5.71 2.53 -5.95
CA LEU A 21 5.24 3.83 -5.47
C LEU A 21 4.12 3.66 -4.43
N PRO A 22 4.27 4.28 -3.24
CA PRO A 22 3.26 4.20 -2.17
C PRO A 22 1.89 4.71 -2.63
N GLY A 23 0.84 4.05 -2.17
CA GLY A 23 -0.56 4.40 -2.45
C GLY A 23 -1.08 3.90 -3.81
N THR A 24 -0.22 3.55 -4.77
CA THR A 24 -0.68 3.13 -6.11
C THR A 24 -1.42 1.79 -6.09
N GLY A 25 -1.00 0.85 -5.26
CA GLY A 25 -1.70 -0.43 -5.10
C GLY A 25 -3.14 -0.24 -4.60
N GLN A 26 -3.36 0.72 -3.72
CA GLN A 26 -4.70 1.11 -3.25
C GLN A 26 -5.52 1.75 -4.37
N VAL A 27 -4.91 2.58 -5.22
CA VAL A 27 -5.57 3.17 -6.40
C VAL A 27 -5.99 2.09 -7.41
N LEU A 28 -5.10 1.14 -7.75
CA LEU A 28 -5.43 -0.02 -8.58
C LEU A 28 -6.54 -0.86 -7.94
N ASN A 29 -6.57 -0.89 -6.61
CA ASN A 29 -7.63 -1.53 -5.86
C ASN A 29 -8.95 -0.75 -5.81
N ARG A 30 -9.05 0.44 -6.42
CA ARG A 30 -10.19 1.38 -6.35
C ARG A 30 -10.46 1.91 -4.94
N GLN A 31 -9.41 2.11 -4.15
CA GLN A 31 -9.46 2.62 -2.78
C GLN A 31 -8.52 3.84 -2.59
N PRO A 32 -8.66 4.91 -3.39
CA PRO A 32 -7.72 6.03 -3.37
C PRO A 32 -7.60 6.72 -2.01
N PHE A 33 -8.69 6.82 -1.25
CA PHE A 33 -8.66 7.41 0.10
C PHE A 33 -7.79 6.62 1.08
N ARG A 34 -7.79 5.28 1.00
CA ARG A 34 -6.88 4.45 1.80
C ARG A 34 -5.42 4.67 1.41
N GLY A 35 -5.15 4.83 0.11
CA GLY A 35 -3.82 5.19 -0.39
C GLY A 35 -3.33 6.53 0.16
N LEU A 36 -4.19 7.56 0.15
CA LEU A 36 -3.89 8.88 0.74
C LEU A 36 -3.64 8.79 2.24
N LEU A 37 -4.41 7.98 2.97
CA LEU A 37 -4.23 7.78 4.41
C LEU A 37 -2.85 7.18 4.71
N PHE A 38 -2.43 6.14 3.97
CA PHE A 38 -1.08 5.59 4.09
C PHE A 38 -0.01 6.61 3.77
N LEU A 39 -0.18 7.41 2.71
CA LEU A 39 0.78 8.43 2.31
C LEU A 39 0.92 9.51 3.40
N PHE A 40 -0.20 9.97 3.96
CA PHE A 40 -0.23 10.92 5.06
C PHE A 40 0.52 10.39 6.28
N PHE A 41 0.21 9.18 6.74
CA PHE A 41 0.91 8.59 7.88
C PHE A 41 2.38 8.27 7.61
N MET A 42 2.74 7.92 6.38
CA MET A 42 4.12 7.71 5.98
C MET A 42 4.95 8.98 6.16
N PHE A 43 4.44 10.12 5.68
CA PHE A 43 5.13 11.40 5.84
C PHE A 43 5.10 11.88 7.30
N LEU A 44 3.96 11.72 7.99
CA LEU A 44 3.83 12.11 9.39
C LEU A 44 4.82 11.34 10.27
N LEU A 45 4.81 10.01 10.21
CA LEU A 45 5.69 9.18 11.02
C LEU A 45 7.13 9.21 10.54
N GLY A 46 7.38 9.28 9.23
CA GLY A 46 8.73 9.45 8.69
C GLY A 46 9.38 10.78 9.10
N GLY A 47 8.61 11.87 9.06
CA GLY A 47 9.06 13.17 9.56
C GLY A 47 9.26 13.19 11.07
N TYR A 48 8.36 12.53 11.82
CA TYR A 48 8.49 12.41 13.27
C TYR A 48 9.74 11.62 13.68
N THR A 49 10.00 10.46 13.05
CA THR A 49 11.22 9.68 13.33
C THR A 49 12.47 10.43 12.89
N LEU A 50 12.41 11.17 11.78
CA LEU A 50 13.56 11.96 11.33
C LEU A 50 13.90 13.06 12.34
N LYS A 51 12.88 13.71 12.91
CA LYS A 51 13.05 14.81 13.86
C LYS A 51 13.57 14.35 15.23
N THR A 52 13.25 13.12 15.62
CA THR A 52 13.55 12.57 16.95
C THR A 52 14.77 11.64 16.98
N ALA A 53 15.20 11.14 15.81
CA ALA A 53 16.37 10.28 15.72
C ALA A 53 17.67 11.00 16.08
N ALA A 54 18.54 10.30 16.81
CA ALA A 54 19.87 10.79 17.13
C ALA A 54 20.77 10.90 15.88
N PRO A 55 21.81 11.76 15.89
CA PRO A 55 22.63 12.02 14.70
C PRO A 55 23.33 10.77 14.13
N ASP A 56 23.71 9.85 15.00
CA ASP A 56 24.41 8.58 14.75
C ASP A 56 23.50 7.46 14.21
N VAL A 57 22.18 7.64 14.24
CA VAL A 57 21.23 6.67 13.69
C VAL A 57 21.35 6.61 12.16
N SER A 58 21.30 5.39 11.63
CA SER A 58 21.32 5.14 10.18
C SER A 58 20.18 5.85 9.45
N LEU A 59 20.34 6.08 8.14
CA LEU A 59 19.30 6.71 7.32
C LEU A 59 17.96 5.95 7.41
N LEU A 60 18.02 4.62 7.35
CA LEU A 60 16.82 3.78 7.46
C LEU A 60 16.15 3.92 8.84
N GLY A 61 16.95 4.03 9.91
CA GLY A 61 16.45 4.27 11.27
C GLY A 61 15.81 5.66 11.42
N LYS A 62 16.41 6.69 10.81
CA LYS A 62 15.84 8.06 10.79
C LYS A 62 14.47 8.11 10.12
N PHE A 63 14.20 7.24 9.14
CA PHE A 63 12.90 7.14 8.47
C PHE A 63 12.08 5.92 8.88
N ALA A 64 12.39 5.28 10.01
CA ALA A 64 11.77 4.01 10.40
C ALA A 64 10.23 4.06 10.42
N GLY A 65 9.65 5.18 10.86
CA GLY A 65 8.20 5.36 10.88
C GLY A 65 7.59 5.34 9.48
N GLY A 66 8.20 6.06 8.54
CA GLY A 66 7.77 6.08 7.14
C GLY A 66 7.95 4.72 6.45
N VAL A 67 9.10 4.08 6.68
CA VAL A 67 9.42 2.74 6.14
C VAL A 67 8.42 1.70 6.65
N PHE A 68 8.07 1.74 7.93
CA PHE A 68 7.08 0.85 8.52
C PHE A 68 5.70 1.04 7.87
N VAL A 69 5.21 2.28 7.77
CA VAL A 69 3.94 2.55 7.10
C VAL A 69 3.97 2.11 5.63
N TYR A 70 5.11 2.26 4.95
CA TYR A 70 5.25 1.82 3.58
C TYR A 70 5.08 0.31 3.45
N ALA A 71 5.79 -0.46 4.27
CA ALA A 71 5.67 -1.92 4.29
C ALA A 71 4.22 -2.36 4.56
N MET A 72 3.54 -1.70 5.50
CA MET A 72 2.13 -1.96 5.79
C MET A 72 1.22 -1.63 4.60
N ALA A 73 1.48 -0.53 3.88
CA ALA A 73 0.73 -0.17 2.69
C ALA A 73 0.88 -1.20 1.56
N ILE A 74 2.08 -1.76 1.36
CA ILE A 74 2.34 -2.82 0.38
C ILE A 74 1.56 -4.08 0.74
N PHE A 75 1.68 -4.52 1.99
CA PHE A 75 0.96 -5.71 2.49
C PHE A 75 -0.55 -5.56 2.33
N ASP A 76 -1.10 -4.41 2.73
CA ASP A 76 -2.52 -4.11 2.63
C ASP A 76 -3.04 -4.19 1.18
N ALA A 77 -2.33 -3.55 0.25
CA ALA A 77 -2.71 -3.54 -1.16
C ALA A 77 -2.75 -4.95 -1.75
N TYR A 78 -1.70 -5.74 -1.50
CA TYR A 78 -1.62 -7.12 -1.99
C TYR A 78 -2.68 -8.01 -1.36
N ARG A 79 -2.82 -7.99 -0.03
CA ARG A 79 -3.81 -8.81 0.68
C ARG A 79 -5.23 -8.53 0.19
N HIS A 80 -5.60 -7.25 0.03
CA HIS A 80 -6.90 -6.87 -0.49
C HIS A 80 -7.13 -7.36 -1.93
N ALA A 81 -6.12 -7.25 -2.80
CA ALA A 81 -6.20 -7.78 -4.16
C ALA A 81 -6.33 -9.31 -4.19
N ARG A 82 -5.53 -10.03 -3.39
CA ARG A 82 -5.57 -11.50 -3.30
C ARG A 82 -6.91 -12.02 -2.83
N ILE A 83 -7.49 -11.43 -1.80
CA ILE A 83 -8.80 -11.85 -1.27
C ILE A 83 -9.86 -11.67 -2.35
N ARG A 84 -9.92 -10.51 -3.02
CA ARG A 84 -10.90 -10.28 -4.10
C ARG A 84 -10.72 -11.23 -5.27
N HIS A 85 -9.48 -11.50 -5.66
CA HIS A 85 -9.18 -12.45 -6.73
C HIS A 85 -9.58 -13.89 -6.35
N ALA A 86 -9.33 -14.31 -5.11
CA ALA A 86 -9.74 -15.63 -4.62
C ALA A 86 -11.27 -15.78 -4.58
N VAL A 87 -11.99 -14.77 -4.08
CA VAL A 87 -13.46 -14.75 -4.06
C VAL A 87 -14.03 -14.78 -5.47
N TRP A 88 -13.48 -13.99 -6.40
CA TRP A 88 -13.90 -14.02 -7.81
C TRP A 88 -13.66 -15.39 -8.45
N ARG A 89 -12.49 -16.00 -8.22
CA ARG A 89 -12.16 -17.32 -8.74
C ARG A 89 -13.09 -18.40 -8.20
N TYR A 90 -13.42 -18.36 -6.91
CA TYR A 90 -14.36 -19.31 -6.29
C TYR A 90 -15.79 -19.17 -6.84
N ARG A 91 -16.22 -17.95 -7.20
CA ARG A 91 -17.57 -17.71 -7.73
C ARG A 91 -17.75 -18.11 -9.20
N ASN A 92 -16.65 -18.20 -9.96
CA ASN A 92 -16.65 -18.44 -11.40
C ASN A 92 -16.04 -19.79 -11.81
N GLY A 93 -15.59 -20.60 -10.85
CA GLY A 93 -15.19 -21.99 -11.04
C GLY A 93 -16.25 -22.91 -10.52
#